data_AF-A0A0F2J8Z7-F1
#
_entry.id   AF-A0A0F2J8Z7-F1
#
_cell.length_a   1.000
_cell.length_b   1.000
_cell.length_c   1.000
_cell.angle_alpha   90.00
_cell.angle_beta   90.00
_cell.angle_gamma   90.00
#
_symmetry.space_group_name_H-M   'P 1'
#
loop_
_entity.id
_entity.type
_entity.pdbx_description
1 polymer ?
#
loop_
_entity_poly.entity_id
_entity_poly.type
_entity_poly.pdbx_seq_one_letter_code
_entity_poly.pdbx_strand_id
1 'polypeptide(L)' 'MPIQAPDGKFVHCSYCNQKFRFEYDACKHEKDKHADQ' A
#
# COMPACT_ATOMS: atom_id res chain seq x y z
N MET A 1 -25.47 0.83 4.64
CA MET A 1 -24.06 0.45 4.84
C MET A 1 -23.32 0.78 3.55
N PRO A 2 -22.23 1.56 3.56
CA PRO A 2 -21.56 1.90 2.31
C PRO A 2 -20.92 0.64 1.74
N ILE A 3 -21.31 0.30 0.53
CA ILE A 3 -20.81 -0.82 -0.24
C ILE A 3 -19.33 -0.54 -0.52
N GLN A 4 -18.43 -1.27 0.16
CA GLN A 4 -17.04 -1.39 -0.27
C GLN A 4 -17.09 -2.00 -1.68
N ALA A 5 -16.55 -1.29 -2.67
CA ALA A 5 -16.46 -1.79 -4.03
C ALA A 5 -15.90 -3.24 -4.00
N PRO A 6 -16.40 -4.17 -4.83
CA PRO A 6 -15.93 -5.55 -4.85
C PRO A 6 -14.46 -5.69 -5.28
N ASP A 7 -13.81 -4.57 -5.59
CA ASP A 7 -12.40 -4.47 -5.94
C ASP A 7 -11.77 -3.42 -5.02
N GLY A 8 -11.48 -3.83 -3.79
CA GLY A 8 -10.64 -3.07 -2.86
C GLY A 8 -9.25 -2.96 -3.46
N LYS A 9 -9.02 -1.95 -4.30
CA LYS A 9 -7.72 -1.61 -4.87
C LYS A 9 -6.81 -1.09 -3.76
N PHE A 10 -6.27 -2.01 -2.98
CA PHE A 10 -5.16 -1.73 -2.10
C PHE A 10 -3.90 -1.60 -2.95
N VAL A 11 -3.05 -0.65 -2.60
CA VAL A 11 -1.70 -0.54 -3.17
C VAL A 11 -0.79 -1.42 -2.35
N HIS A 12 -0.04 -2.29 -3.01
CA HIS A 12 0.87 -3.19 -2.33
C HIS A 12 2.29 -2.63 -2.42
N CYS A 13 3.02 -2.63 -1.31
CA CYS A 13 4.46 -2.36 -1.34
C CYS A 13 5.16 -3.43 -2.18
N SER A 14 6.04 -3.03 -3.10
CA SER A 14 6.69 -3.97 -4.02
C SER A 14 7.71 -4.87 -3.32
N TYR A 15 8.22 -4.44 -2.15
CA TYR A 15 9.30 -5.13 -1.43
C TYR A 15 8.79 -6.11 -0.37
N CYS A 16 7.68 -5.81 0.30
CA CYS A 16 7.14 -6.68 1.36
C CYS A 16 5.67 -7.05 1.19
N ASN A 17 5.05 -6.66 0.06
CA ASN A 17 3.65 -6.95 -0.28
C ASN A 17 2.64 -6.50 0.80
N GLN A 18 3.01 -5.50 1.60
CA GLN A 18 2.13 -4.90 2.60
C GLN A 18 1.04 -4.09 1.91
N LYS A 19 -0.20 -4.24 2.38
CA LYS A 19 -1.40 -3.67 1.76
C LYS A 19 -1.66 -2.28 2.33
N PHE A 20 -1.78 -1.30 1.45
CA PHE A 20 -2.07 0.09 1.78
C PHE A 20 -3.34 0.54 1.09
N ARG A 21 -4.04 1.48 1.72
CA ARG A 21 -5.26 2.05 1.15
C ARG A 21 -4.94 3.09 0.06
N PHE A 22 -3.75 3.69 0.10
CA PHE A 22 -3.32 4.73 -0.81
C PHE A 22 -1.89 4.47 -1.31
N GLU A 23 -1.60 4.90 -2.54
CA GLU A 23 -0.28 4.81 -3.14
C GLU A 23 0.76 5.64 -2.38
N TYR A 24 0.34 6.80 -1.85
CA TYR A 24 1.20 7.64 -1.01
C TYR A 24 1.73 6.89 0.22
N ASP A 25 0.88 6.13 0.90
CA ASP A 25 1.29 5.35 2.06
C ASP A 25 2.26 4.22 1.67
N ALA A 26 2.00 3.54 0.55
CA ALA A 26 2.89 2.52 0.00
C ALA A 26 4.27 3.13 -0.35
N CYS A 27 4.30 4.25 -1.07
CA CYS A 27 5.53 4.94 -1.45
C CYS A 27 6.32 5.46 -0.24
N LYS A 28 5.64 6.04 0.76
CA LYS A 28 6.29 6.45 2.02
C LYS A 28 6.83 5.25 2.78
N HIS A 29 6.09 4.14 2.80
CA HIS A 29 6.53 2.90 3.42
C HIS A 29 7.77 2.33 2.71
N GLU A 30 7.79 2.32 1.38
CA GLU A 30 8.97 1.91 0.59
C GLU A 30 10.18 2.77 0.96
N LYS A 31 10.01 4.08 1.09
CA LYS A 31 11.09 5.00 1.49
C LYS A 31 11.47 4.96 2.97
N ASP A 32 10.63 4.45 3.87
CA ASP A 32 10.94 4.39 5.31
C ASP A 32 11.50 3.01 5.70
N LYS A 33 10.91 1.95 5.15
CA LYS A 33 11.23 0.55 5.49
C LYS A 33 12.21 -0.09 4.53
N HIS A 34 12.30 0.40 3.30
CA HIS A 34 13.12 -0.17 2.24
C HIS A 34 14.13 0.82 1.65
N ALA A 35 14.36 1.98 2.29
CA ALA A 35 15.39 2.94 1.87
C ALA A 35 16.82 2.52 2.25
N ASP A 36 16.97 1.51 3.10
CA ASP A 36 18.25 0.86 3.42
C ASP A 36 18.36 -0.47 2.65
N GLN A 37 18.42 -0.38 1.32
CA GLN A 37 18.83 -1.49 0.45
C GLN A 37 19.73 -0.98 -0.67
#